data_AF-A0A931AAS8-F1
#
_entry.id   AF-A0A931AAS8-F1
#
_cell.length_a   1.000
_cell.length_b   1.000
_cell.length_c   1.000
_cell.angle_alpha   90.00
_cell.angle_beta   90.00
_cell.angle_gamma   90.00
#
_symmetry.space_group_name_H-M   'P 1'
#
loop_
_entity.id
_entity.type
_entity.pdbx_description
1 polymer ?
#
loop_
_entity_poly.entity_id
_entity_poly.type
_entity_poly.pdbx_seq_one_letter_code
_entity_poly.pdbx_strand_id
1 'polypeptide(L)'
;MAGHEATVHLIGNGVLHLLTHPAEADRLRGDAEAVSVAVEELLRQSGPAEIAPMRFTLEPVEIAGVVIPAGEAVQIVNATANRDARRFPDPDRLVFDRQDNAHLGFGHGIHYCLGAPWPGPRDRSRCTPCSSACRGCDWRCPPSRSPGSRASRGR
;
A
#
# COMPACT_ATOMS: atom_id res chain seq x y z
N MET A 1 -11.47 12.12 14.79
CA MET A 1 -12.32 11.51 13.74
C MET A 1 -11.61 10.39 13.00
N ALA A 2 -10.39 10.62 12.48
CA ALA A 2 -9.64 9.66 11.66
C ALA A 2 -9.65 8.19 12.15
N GLY A 3 -9.45 7.94 13.45
CA GLY A 3 -9.42 6.58 13.99
C GLY A 3 -10.79 5.88 14.02
N HIS A 4 -11.87 6.60 14.33
CA HIS A 4 -13.20 5.99 14.46
C HIS A 4 -13.78 5.63 13.09
N GLU A 5 -13.81 6.60 12.17
CA GLU A 5 -14.42 6.45 10.85
C GLU A 5 -13.72 5.37 10.01
N ALA A 6 -12.37 5.41 9.97
CA ALA A 6 -11.59 4.43 9.22
C ALA A 6 -11.79 3.00 9.75
N THR A 7 -11.80 2.84 11.08
CA THR A 7 -11.95 1.53 11.71
C THR A 7 -13.35 0.95 11.49
N VAL A 8 -14.40 1.77 11.65
CA VAL A 8 -15.79 1.33 11.43
C VAL A 8 -16.00 0.89 9.98
N HIS A 9 -15.49 1.65 9.01
CA HIS A 9 -15.57 1.29 7.59
C HIS A 9 -14.82 0.00 7.27
N LEU A 10 -13.60 -0.18 7.78
CA LEU A 10 -12.83 -1.39 7.54
C LEU A 10 -13.53 -2.63 8.12
N ILE A 11 -14.05 -2.55 9.35
CA ILE A 11 -14.80 -3.64 9.98
C ILE A 11 -16.06 -3.95 9.16
N GLY A 12 -16.83 -2.92 8.79
CA GLY A 12 -18.05 -3.09 7.99
C GLY A 12 -17.78 -3.78 6.66
N ASN A 13 -16.77 -3.32 5.92
CA ASN A 13 -16.36 -3.90 4.65
C ASN A 13 -15.84 -5.34 4.83
N GLY A 14 -15.05 -5.59 5.87
CA GLY A 14 -14.55 -6.94 6.19
C GLY A 14 -15.69 -7.91 6.47
N VAL A 15 -16.67 -7.53 7.29
CA VAL A 15 -17.85 -8.36 7.57
C VAL A 15 -18.65 -8.64 6.30
N LEU A 16 -18.89 -7.63 5.46
CA LEU A 16 -19.58 -7.80 4.18
C LEU A 16 -18.86 -8.83 3.28
N HIS A 17 -17.53 -8.73 3.18
CA HIS A 17 -16.73 -9.66 2.37
C HIS A 17 -16.76 -11.08 2.93
N LEU A 18 -16.69 -11.26 4.25
CA LEU A 18 -16.78 -12.59 4.87
C LEU A 18 -18.18 -13.22 4.69
N LEU A 19 -19.25 -12.42 4.75
CA LEU A 19 -20.61 -12.90 4.54
C LEU A 19 -20.88 -13.29 3.08
N THR A 20 -20.20 -12.65 2.13
CA THR A 20 -20.31 -12.94 0.69
C THR A 20 -19.33 -14.01 0.21
N HIS A 21 -18.34 -14.39 1.03
CA HIS A 21 -17.34 -15.42 0.76
C HIS A 21 -17.25 -16.43 1.92
N PRO A 22 -18.28 -17.28 2.12
CA PRO A 22 -18.37 -18.15 3.30
C PRO A 22 -17.22 -19.17 3.41
N ALA A 23 -16.70 -19.67 2.29
CA ALA A 23 -15.55 -20.58 2.29
C ALA A 23 -14.28 -19.91 2.84
N GLU A 24 -14.10 -18.61 2.57
CA GLU A 24 -12.99 -17.82 3.11
C GLU A 24 -13.22 -17.51 4.59
N ALA A 25 -14.46 -17.21 4.98
CA ALA A 25 -14.81 -17.07 6.40
C ALA A 25 -14.54 -18.34 7.21
N ASP A 26 -14.82 -19.51 6.64
CA ASP A 26 -14.51 -20.79 7.27
C ASP A 26 -13.01 -21.03 7.36
N ARG A 27 -12.25 -20.72 6.31
CA ARG A 27 -10.79 -20.83 6.29
C ARG A 27 -10.11 -19.95 7.34
N LEU A 28 -10.59 -18.73 7.50
CA LEU A 28 -10.03 -17.75 8.45
C LEU A 28 -10.45 -18.02 9.90
N ARG A 29 -11.46 -18.88 10.13
CA ARG A 29 -11.99 -19.11 11.47
C ARG A 29 -10.96 -19.83 12.35
N GLY A 30 -10.52 -19.13 13.39
CA GLY A 30 -9.57 -19.68 14.38
C GLY A 30 -8.10 -19.51 14.02
N ASP A 31 -7.76 -18.87 12.89
CA ASP A 31 -6.39 -18.59 12.47
C ASP A 31 -6.13 -17.07 12.45
N ALA A 32 -5.50 -16.56 13.50
CA ALA A 32 -5.21 -15.13 13.66
C ALA A 32 -4.17 -14.60 12.66
N GLU A 33 -3.24 -15.45 12.22
CA GLU A 33 -2.23 -15.07 11.22
C GLU A 33 -2.89 -14.94 9.85
N ALA A 34 -3.74 -15.90 9.47
CA ALA A 34 -4.51 -15.82 8.23
C ALA A 34 -5.45 -14.61 8.22
N VAL A 35 -6.08 -14.30 9.36
CA VAL A 35 -6.87 -13.06 9.51
C VAL A 35 -6.02 -11.81 9.30
N SER A 36 -4.79 -11.78 9.81
CA SER A 36 -3.90 -10.63 9.65
C SER A 36 -3.54 -10.40 8.18
N VAL A 37 -3.26 -11.47 7.43
CA VAL A 37 -3.03 -11.38 5.97
C VAL A 37 -4.28 -10.93 5.22
N ALA A 38 -5.45 -11.46 5.60
CA ALA A 38 -6.74 -11.09 5.02
C ALA A 38 -7.06 -9.60 5.22
N VAL A 39 -6.74 -9.03 6.39
CA VAL A 39 -6.95 -7.61 6.69
C VAL A 39 -6.15 -6.70 5.74
N GLU A 40 -4.90 -7.04 5.43
CA GLU A 40 -4.11 -6.27 4.45
C GLU A 40 -4.74 -6.31 3.05
N GLU A 41 -5.31 -7.44 2.62
CA GLU A 41 -6.01 -7.51 1.33
C GLU A 41 -7.32 -6.69 1.36
N LEU A 42 -8.05 -6.70 2.48
CA LEU A 42 -9.23 -5.87 2.67
C LEU A 42 -8.88 -4.38 2.65
N LEU A 43 -7.75 -3.97 3.22
CA LEU A 43 -7.25 -2.60 3.15
C LEU A 43 -6.86 -2.19 1.73
N ARG A 44 -6.34 -3.14 0.92
CA ARG A 44 -6.07 -2.88 -0.50
C ARG A 44 -7.36 -2.67 -1.29
N GLN A 45 -8.32 -3.59 -1.18
CA GLN A 45 -9.53 -3.60 -2.00
C GLN A 45 -10.63 -2.63 -1.53
N SER A 46 -10.83 -2.52 -0.22
CA SER A 46 -11.96 -1.81 0.37
C SER A 46 -11.52 -1.01 1.60
N GLY A 47 -10.28 -0.50 1.59
CA GLY A 47 -9.75 0.33 2.63
C GLY A 47 -10.45 1.69 2.70
N PRO A 48 -10.61 2.28 3.90
CA PRO A 48 -11.38 3.51 4.10
C PRO A 48 -10.72 4.76 3.50
N ALA A 49 -9.41 4.73 3.27
CA ALA A 49 -8.63 5.87 2.77
C ALA A 49 -8.43 5.79 1.24
N GLU A 50 -9.54 5.70 0.49
CA GLU A 50 -9.51 5.57 -0.98
C GLU A 50 -8.85 6.77 -1.66
N ILE A 51 -9.02 7.95 -1.08
CA ILE A 51 -8.51 9.23 -1.57
C ILE A 51 -7.71 9.86 -0.44
N ALA A 52 -6.45 10.19 -0.69
CA ALA A 52 -5.61 10.85 0.31
C ALA A 52 -6.05 12.31 0.50
N PRO A 53 -5.68 12.96 1.61
CA PRO A 53 -5.90 14.40 1.76
C PRO A 53 -5.29 15.18 0.58
N MET A 54 -6.01 16.22 0.15
CA MET A 54 -5.60 17.09 -0.95
C MET A 54 -4.20 17.67 -0.69
N ARG A 55 -3.35 17.66 -1.72
CA ARG A 55 -2.03 18.27 -1.70
C ARG A 55 -1.99 19.42 -2.68
N PHE A 56 -1.04 20.32 -2.47
CA PHE A 56 -0.75 21.41 -3.38
C PHE A 56 0.74 21.44 -3.69
N THR A 57 1.09 21.64 -4.95
CA THR A 57 2.47 21.83 -5.38
C THR A 57 3.01 23.17 -4.87
N LEU A 58 4.17 23.17 -4.21
CA LEU A 58 4.84 24.40 -3.75
C LEU A 58 5.69 25.06 -4.85
N GLU A 59 6.13 24.26 -5.80
CA GLU A 59 6.94 24.61 -6.97
C GLU A 59 6.52 23.70 -8.14
N PRO A 60 6.96 23.94 -9.38
CA PRO A 60 6.66 23.03 -10.48
C PRO A 60 7.19 21.62 -10.20
N VAL A 61 6.33 20.59 -10.33
CA VAL A 61 6.69 19.18 -10.09
C VAL A 61 6.41 18.35 -11.33
N GLU A 62 7.36 17.51 -11.75
CA GLU A 62 7.14 16.54 -12.83
C GLU A 62 6.70 15.18 -12.26
N ILE A 63 5.53 14.69 -12.69
CA ILE A 63 4.99 13.37 -12.32
C ILE A 63 4.64 12.60 -13.59
N ALA A 64 5.25 11.43 -13.78
CA ALA A 64 5.01 10.56 -14.94
C ALA A 64 5.15 11.28 -16.30
N GLY A 65 6.11 12.21 -16.41
CA GLY A 65 6.34 13.01 -17.62
C GLY A 65 5.42 14.22 -17.78
N VAL A 66 4.54 14.49 -16.82
CA VAL A 66 3.65 15.67 -16.80
C VAL A 66 4.17 16.68 -15.79
N VAL A 67 4.44 17.91 -16.25
CA VAL A 67 4.81 19.02 -15.36
C VAL A 67 3.55 19.68 -14.82
N ILE A 68 3.41 19.67 -13.50
CA ILE A 68 2.34 20.33 -12.75
C ILE A 68 2.89 21.68 -12.24
N PRO A 69 2.31 22.82 -12.62
CA PRO A 69 2.73 24.15 -12.14
C PRO A 69 2.64 24.30 -10.61
N ALA A 70 3.32 25.31 -10.07
CA ALA A 70 3.19 25.67 -8.64
C ALA A 70 1.77 26.14 -8.30
N GLY A 71 1.31 25.87 -7.08
CA GLY A 71 -0.02 26.23 -6.58
C GLY A 71 -1.16 25.30 -7.00
N GLU A 72 -0.91 24.30 -7.84
CA GLU A 72 -1.93 23.38 -8.32
C GLU A 72 -2.32 22.31 -7.29
N ALA A 73 -3.59 21.92 -7.33
CA ALA A 73 -4.12 20.85 -6.49
C ALA A 73 -3.75 19.47 -7.07
N VAL A 74 -3.23 18.59 -6.21
CA VAL A 74 -2.87 17.21 -6.54
C VAL A 74 -3.68 16.26 -5.66
N GLN A 75 -4.57 15.51 -6.31
CA GLN A 75 -5.40 14.51 -5.66
C GLN A 75 -4.79 13.11 -5.86
N ILE A 76 -4.41 12.45 -4.77
CA ILE A 76 -3.92 11.07 -4.81
C ILE A 76 -5.09 10.14 -4.55
N VAL A 77 -5.36 9.24 -5.49
CA VAL A 77 -6.40 8.22 -5.40
C VAL A 77 -5.73 6.89 -5.09
N ASN A 78 -5.65 6.53 -3.80
CA ASN A 78 -5.06 5.26 -3.36
C ASN A 78 -5.81 4.06 -3.93
N ALA A 79 -7.13 4.17 -4.10
CA ALA A 79 -7.97 3.09 -4.62
C ALA A 79 -7.57 2.64 -6.03
N THR A 80 -7.08 3.54 -6.89
CA THR A 80 -6.61 3.18 -8.23
C THR A 80 -5.21 2.58 -8.19
N ALA A 81 -4.31 3.14 -7.37
CA ALA A 81 -2.98 2.57 -7.16
C ALA A 81 -3.04 1.14 -6.57
N ASN A 82 -3.97 0.91 -5.65
CA ASN A 82 -4.23 -0.40 -5.05
C ASN A 82 -4.83 -1.42 -6.04
N ARG A 83 -5.30 -0.98 -7.21
CA ARG A 83 -5.80 -1.82 -8.31
C ARG A 83 -4.94 -1.74 -9.56
N ASP A 84 -3.72 -1.21 -9.47
CA ASP A 84 -2.83 -1.12 -10.61
C ASP A 84 -2.32 -2.51 -11.02
N ALA A 85 -2.70 -2.96 -12.22
CA ALA A 85 -2.29 -4.25 -12.78
C ALA A 85 -0.75 -4.40 -12.93
N ARG A 86 0.00 -3.29 -12.94
CA ARG A 86 1.46 -3.30 -12.94
C ARG A 86 2.04 -3.71 -11.59
N ARG A 87 1.28 -3.53 -10.50
CA ARG A 87 1.68 -3.85 -9.12
C ARG A 87 1.00 -5.12 -8.59
N PHE A 88 -0.27 -5.33 -8.92
CA PHE A 88 -1.09 -6.42 -8.42
C PHE A 88 -1.63 -7.27 -9.58
N PRO A 89 -1.20 -8.54 -9.71
CA PRO A 89 -1.87 -9.50 -10.58
C PRO A 89 -3.33 -9.69 -10.14
N ASP A 90 -4.23 -9.80 -11.11
CA ASP A 90 -5.69 -9.86 -10.92
C ASP A 90 -6.19 -8.80 -9.92
N PRO A 91 -6.01 -7.50 -10.24
CA PRO A 91 -6.14 -6.43 -9.25
C PRO A 91 -7.56 -6.26 -8.71
N ASP A 92 -8.58 -6.68 -9.46
CA ASP A 92 -9.99 -6.60 -9.07
C ASP A 92 -10.44 -7.80 -8.22
N ARG A 93 -9.62 -8.86 -8.16
CA ARG A 93 -9.93 -10.03 -7.35
C ARG A 93 -9.53 -9.79 -5.90
N LEU A 94 -10.41 -10.18 -4.98
CA LEU A 94 -10.11 -10.26 -3.56
C LEU A 94 -9.41 -11.60 -3.28
N VAL A 95 -8.15 -11.54 -2.84
CA VAL A 95 -7.31 -12.71 -2.57
C VAL A 95 -6.83 -12.65 -1.12
N PHE A 96 -7.56 -13.31 -0.21
CA PHE A 96 -7.35 -13.22 1.24
C PHE A 96 -5.98 -13.73 1.73
N ASP A 97 -5.25 -14.49 0.93
CA ASP A 97 -3.93 -15.03 1.23
C ASP A 97 -2.80 -14.39 0.39
N ARG A 98 -3.04 -13.20 -0.17
CA ARG A 98 -2.05 -12.45 -0.96
C ARG A 98 -0.79 -12.15 -0.13
N GLN A 99 0.32 -12.78 -0.50
CA GLN A 99 1.60 -12.65 0.23
C GLN A 99 2.33 -11.33 -0.07
N ASP A 100 2.39 -10.92 -1.34
CA ASP A 100 2.99 -9.64 -1.73
C ASP A 100 1.89 -8.57 -1.85
N ASN A 101 1.70 -7.83 -0.75
CA ASN A 101 0.58 -6.89 -0.60
C ASN A 101 1.00 -5.52 -0.08
N ALA A 102 2.06 -4.93 -0.64
CA ALA A 102 2.43 -3.55 -0.30
C ALA A 102 1.46 -2.55 -0.96
N HIS A 103 0.33 -2.29 -0.30
CA HIS A 103 -0.72 -1.36 -0.72
C HIS A 103 -0.56 0.03 -0.04
N LEU A 104 -1.30 1.02 -0.53
CA LEU A 104 -1.28 2.41 -0.02
C LEU A 104 -2.44 2.71 0.95
N GLY A 105 -2.99 1.67 1.59
CA GLY A 105 -4.16 1.79 2.49
C GLY A 105 -3.91 2.68 3.71
N PHE A 106 -2.64 2.81 4.11
CA PHE A 106 -2.17 3.70 5.18
C PHE A 106 -1.39 4.92 4.67
N GLY A 107 -1.37 5.15 3.35
CA GLY A 107 -0.53 6.16 2.72
C GLY A 107 0.95 5.79 2.73
N HIS A 108 1.81 6.78 2.52
CA HIS A 108 3.27 6.60 2.45
C HIS A 108 4.02 7.89 2.85
N GLY A 109 5.29 7.75 3.22
CA GLY A 109 6.19 8.85 3.54
C GLY A 109 5.95 9.46 4.93
N ILE A 110 6.27 10.75 5.10
CA ILE A 110 6.21 11.42 6.40
C ILE A 110 4.80 11.55 6.98
N HIS A 111 3.76 11.34 6.16
CA HIS A 111 2.36 11.35 6.55
C HIS A 111 1.76 9.94 6.59
N TYR A 112 2.59 8.90 6.72
CA TYR A 112 2.12 7.54 6.95
C TYR A 112 1.21 7.46 8.17
N CYS A 113 0.16 6.65 8.09
CA CYS A 113 -0.87 6.55 9.13
C CYS A 113 -0.24 6.25 10.49
N LEU A 114 -0.41 7.16 11.45
CA LEU A 114 0.04 6.98 12.83
C LEU A 114 -0.67 5.81 13.53
N GLY A 115 -1.90 5.51 13.11
CA GLY A 115 -2.70 4.42 13.66
C GLY A 115 -2.47 3.06 13.00
N ALA A 116 -1.63 2.98 11.97
CA ALA A 116 -1.23 1.69 11.41
C ALA A 116 -0.44 0.90 12.46
N PRO A 117 -0.64 -0.42 12.56
CA PRO A 117 0.19 -1.26 13.41
C PRO A 117 1.66 -1.04 13.01
N TRP A 118 2.53 -0.83 14.00
CA TRP A 118 3.95 -0.59 13.78
C TRP A 118 4.52 -1.72 12.93
N PRO A 119 4.89 -1.50 11.65
CA PRO A 119 5.66 -2.48 10.94
C PRO A 119 7.00 -2.48 11.66
N GLY A 120 7.50 -3.65 12.08
CA GLY A 120 8.83 -3.77 12.70
C GLY A 120 9.95 -3.15 11.83
N PRO A 121 11.23 -3.37 12.14
CA PRO A 121 12.33 -2.82 11.37
C PRO A 121 12.42 -3.43 9.95
N ARG A 122 11.52 -3.05 9.05
CA ARG A 122 11.64 -3.22 7.61
C ARG A 122 11.61 -1.82 7.02
N ASP A 123 12.80 -1.38 6.63
CA ASP A 123 13.06 -0.26 5.73
C ASP A 123 12.83 1.16 6.27
N ARG A 124 13.74 1.58 7.17
CA ARG A 124 14.04 3.01 7.39
C ARG A 124 15.04 3.58 6.37
N SER A 125 15.51 2.75 5.43
CA SER A 125 16.66 3.03 4.56
C SER A 125 16.30 3.63 3.20
N ARG A 126 15.02 3.65 2.82
CA ARG A 126 14.55 4.21 1.54
C ARG A 126 13.63 5.41 1.71
N CYS A 127 13.86 6.23 2.73
CA CYS A 127 13.45 7.64 2.68
C CYS A 127 14.42 8.41 1.77
N THR A 128 14.47 8.09 0.48
CA THR A 128 14.96 9.05 -0.51
C THR A 128 13.78 9.94 -0.85
N PRO A 129 13.88 11.27 -0.68
CA PRO A 129 12.85 12.18 -1.17
C PRO A 129 12.62 11.89 -2.65
N CYS A 130 11.38 11.60 -3.04
CA CYS A 130 10.97 11.49 -4.43
C CYS A 130 10.98 12.88 -5.12
N SER A 131 11.98 13.70 -4.85
CA SER A 131 12.02 15.11 -5.26
C SER A 131 13.20 15.49 -6.14
N SER A 132 14.13 14.58 -6.50
CA SER A 132 15.20 14.99 -7.41
C SER A 132 15.80 13.93 -8.35
N ALA A 133 15.30 12.68 -8.37
CA ALA A 133 15.95 11.63 -9.19
C ALA A 133 15.03 10.65 -9.94
N CYS A 134 13.70 10.81 -9.99
CA CYS A 134 12.85 9.88 -10.74
C CYS A 134 12.64 10.28 -12.21
N ARG A 135 13.73 10.26 -13.00
CA ARG A 135 13.61 9.99 -14.44
C ARG A 135 13.42 8.48 -14.60
N GLY A 136 12.20 8.02 -14.88
CA GLY A 136 11.90 6.62 -15.16
C GLY A 136 11.56 5.77 -13.93
N CYS A 137 10.66 6.24 -13.06
CA CYS A 137 10.14 5.46 -11.93
C CYS A 137 9.38 4.20 -12.42
N ASP A 138 10.11 3.08 -12.56
CA ASP A 138 9.57 1.73 -12.56
C ASP A 138 9.21 1.38 -11.10
N TRP A 139 7.93 1.13 -10.81
CA TRP A 139 7.40 0.82 -9.47
C TRP A 139 7.81 -0.57 -8.95
N ARG A 140 8.77 -1.23 -9.59
CA ARG A 140 9.34 -2.50 -9.13
C ARG A 140 10.15 -2.27 -7.86
N CYS A 141 9.54 -2.60 -6.73
CA CYS A 141 10.28 -2.95 -5.53
C CYS A 141 11.14 -4.18 -5.85
N PRO A 142 12.48 -4.13 -5.83
CA PRO A 142 13.28 -5.31 -6.10
C PRO A 142 13.05 -6.35 -4.98
N PRO A 143 12.88 -7.64 -5.30
CA PRO A 143 12.76 -8.67 -4.27
C PRO A 143 14.02 -8.66 -3.41
N SER A 144 13.83 -8.67 -2.09
CA SER A 144 14.91 -8.58 -1.11
C SER A 144 15.97 -9.67 -1.36
N ARG A 145 17.17 -9.28 -1.81
CA ARG A 145 18.34 -10.14 -1.67
C ARG A 145 18.72 -10.16 -0.19
N SER A 146 18.66 -11.34 0.41
CA SER A 146 19.17 -11.60 1.75
C SER A 146 20.69 -11.31 1.80
N PRO A 147 21.21 -10.65 2.85
CA PRO A 147 22.64 -10.42 3.01
C PRO A 147 23.28 -11.72 3.50
N GLY A 148 23.69 -12.58 2.55
CA GLY A 148 24.20 -13.91 2.90
C GLY A 148 24.83 -14.70 1.76
N SER A 149 25.54 -14.07 0.82
CA SER A 149 26.54 -14.78 0.02
C SER A 149 27.71 -13.85 -0.29
N ARG A 150 28.76 -13.96 0.52
CA ARG A 150 30.08 -13.45 0.14
C ARG A 150 30.56 -14.26 -1.05
N ALA A 151 30.51 -13.66 -2.24
CA ALA A 151 31.31 -14.09 -3.36
C ALA A 151 32.79 -13.86 -3.02
N SER A 152 33.52 -14.93 -2.73
CA SER A 152 34.98 -14.93 -2.79
C SER A 152 35.40 -14.71 -4.24
N ARG A 153 35.85 -13.50 -4.56
CA ARG A 153 36.68 -13.25 -5.74
C ARG A 153 38.14 -13.52 -5.35
N GLY A 154 38.83 -14.33 -6.15
CA GLY A 154 40.26 -14.56 -6.01
C GLY A 154 40.86 -15.14 -7.29
N ARG A 155 41.34 -14.22 -8.14
CA ARG A 155 42.27 -14.33 -9.29
C ARG A 155 41.91 -15.22 -10.47
#